data_AF-A0A1B1BGJ9-F1
#
_entry.id   AF-A0A1B1BGJ9-F1
#
_cell.length_a   1.000
_cell.length_b   1.000
_cell.length_c   1.000
_cell.angle_alpha   90.00
_cell.angle_beta   90.00
_cell.angle_gamma   90.00
#
_symmetry.space_group_name_H-M   'P 1'
#
loop_
_entity.id
_entity.type
_entity.pdbx_description
1 polymer ?
#
loop_
_entity_poly.entity_id
_entity_poly.type
_entity_poly.pdbx_seq_one_letter_code
_entity_poly.pdbx_strand_id
1 'polypeptide(L)' 'MLTPLLSDRMRHLGVGCLVVAALMFVAAAVIFAAGFEPAFLAMLLALGLFTFGVGAVTVGRR' A
#
# COMPACT_ATOMS: atom_id res chain seq x y z
N MET A 1 -21.58 -14.03 15.89
CA MET A 1 -21.96 -12.87 15.07
C MET A 1 -21.21 -11.61 15.55
N LEU A 2 -19.88 -11.58 15.38
CA LEU A 2 -18.98 -10.51 15.87
C LEU A 2 -18.27 -9.75 14.72
N THR A 3 -18.66 -10.04 13.48
CA THR A 3 -17.85 -9.83 12.27
C THR A 3 -18.02 -8.49 11.52
N PRO A 4 -19.13 -7.72 11.59
CA PRO A 4 -19.26 -6.55 10.71
C PRO A 4 -18.33 -5.39 11.12
N LEU A 5 -18.12 -5.16 12.42
CA LEU A 5 -17.27 -4.06 12.92
C LEU A 5 -15.77 -4.30 12.69
N LEU A 6 -15.32 -5.55 12.71
CA LEU A 6 -13.92 -5.93 12.42
C LEU A 6 -13.61 -5.84 10.93
N SER A 7 -14.56 -6.20 10.08
CA SER A 7 -14.45 -6.10 8.62
C SER A 7 -14.26 -4.65 8.16
N ASP A 8 -15.05 -3.69 8.68
CA ASP A 8 -14.89 -2.28 8.31
C ASP A 8 -13.55 -1.69 8.77
N ARG A 9 -13.07 -2.05 9.98
CA ARG A 9 -11.76 -1.59 10.48
C ARG A 9 -10.59 -2.15 9.66
N MET A 10 -10.63 -3.42 9.28
CA MET A 10 -9.62 -4.01 8.40
C MET A 10 -9.65 -3.38 7.01
N ARG A 11 -10.84 -3.03 6.51
CA ARG A 11 -10.98 -2.33 5.22
C ARG A 11 -10.38 -0.93 5.26
N HIS A 12 -10.61 -0.18 6.33
CA HIS A 12 -9.99 1.14 6.52
C HIS A 12 -8.47 1.07 6.66
N LEU A 13 -7.95 0.08 7.39
CA LEU A 13 -6.51 -0.16 7.51
C LEU A 13 -5.89 -0.54 6.16
N GLY A 14 -6.54 -1.41 5.38
CA GLY A 14 -6.08 -1.80 4.05
C GLY A 14 -6.07 -0.65 3.06
N VAL A 15 -7.12 0.19 3.08
CA VAL A 15 -7.17 1.41 2.24
C VAL A 15 -6.11 2.42 2.68
N GLY A 16 -5.91 2.62 3.99
CA GLY A 16 -4.84 3.49 4.50
C GLY A 16 -3.46 3.01 4.07
N CYS A 17 -3.21 1.69 4.15
CA CYS A 17 -1.97 1.07 3.68
C CYS A 17 -1.75 1.30 2.17
N LEU A 18 -2.80 1.14 1.36
CA LEU A 18 -2.75 1.42 -0.08
C LEU A 18 -2.42 2.87 -0.40
N VAL A 19 -3.04 3.82 0.30
CA VAL A 19 -2.79 5.25 0.11
C VAL A 19 -1.34 5.60 0.46
N VAL A 20 -0.84 5.09 1.59
CA VAL A 20 0.57 5.30 1.99
C VAL A 20 1.54 4.66 1.00
N ALA A 21 1.27 3.43 0.55
CA ALA A 21 2.09 2.74 -0.44
C ALA A 21 2.11 3.50 -1.78
N ALA A 22 0.97 4.02 -2.22
CA ALA A 22 0.88 4.83 -3.44
C ALA A 22 1.67 6.14 -3.32
N LEU A 23 1.56 6.85 -2.19
CA LEU A 23 2.33 8.07 -1.94
C LEU A 23 3.84 7.81 -1.91
N MET A 24 4.26 6.75 -1.22
CA MET A 24 5.67 6.31 -1.17
C MET A 24 6.19 5.94 -2.55
N PHE A 25 5.38 5.26 -3.37
CA PHE A 25 5.74 4.90 -4.74
C PHE A 25 5.93 6.14 -5.61
N VAL A 26 5.00 7.11 -5.55
CA VAL A 26 5.11 8.37 -6.30
C VAL A 26 6.33 9.16 -5.86
N ALA A 27 6.59 9.28 -4.56
CA ALA A 27 7.78 9.96 -4.04
C ALA A 27 9.07 9.28 -4.51
N ALA A 28 9.15 7.95 -4.42
CA ALA A 28 10.29 7.18 -4.93
C ALA A 28 10.46 7.35 -6.45
N ALA A 29 9.36 7.44 -7.20
CA ALA A 29 9.39 7.69 -8.64
C ALA A 29 9.96 9.04 -9.02
N VAL A 30 9.60 10.09 -8.29
CA VAL A 30 10.16 11.43 -8.49
C VAL A 30 11.65 11.46 -8.16
N ILE A 31 12.07 10.82 -7.06
CA ILE A 31 13.48 10.77 -6.64
C ILE A 31 14.32 9.95 -7.64
N PHE A 32 13.79 8.83 -8.13
CA PHE A 32 14.45 8.03 -9.15
C PHE A 32 14.61 8.81 -10.46
N ALA A 33 13.58 9.54 -10.88
CA ALA A 33 13.63 10.40 -12.07
C ALA A 33 14.68 11.53 -11.93
N ALA A 34 14.99 11.95 -10.70
CA ALA A 34 16.06 12.90 -10.40
C ALA A 34 17.48 12.28 -10.47
N GLY A 35 17.61 10.99 -10.81
CA GLY A 35 18.90 10.31 -10.99
C GLY A 35 19.42 9.60 -9.74
N PHE A 36 18.62 9.48 -8.68
CA PHE A 36 18.99 8.71 -7.49
C PHE A 36 18.66 7.23 -7.68
N GLU A 37 19.65 6.44 -8.12
CA GLU A 37 19.56 4.99 -8.29
C GLU A 37 18.99 4.21 -7.08
N PRO A 38 19.32 4.51 -5.80
CA PRO A 38 18.77 3.74 -4.67
C PRO A 38 17.25 3.93 -4.47
N ALA A 39 16.62 4.89 -5.14
CA ALA A 39 15.17 5.03 -5.14
C ALA A 39 14.45 3.85 -5.83
N PHE A 40 15.16 3.07 -6.66
CA PHE A 40 14.62 1.83 -7.25
C PHE A 40 14.26 0.79 -6.18
N LEU A 41 15.08 0.63 -5.14
CA LEU A 41 14.77 -0.25 -4.00
C LEU A 41 13.52 0.24 -3.25
N ALA A 42 13.37 1.55 -3.11
CA ALA A 42 12.18 2.15 -2.50
C ALA A 42 10.91 1.92 -3.35
N MET A 43 11.00 1.96 -4.68
CA MET A 43 9.90 1.60 -5.58
C MET A 43 9.48 0.14 -5.42
N LEU A 44 10.42 -0.80 -5.38
CA LEU A 44 10.13 -2.22 -5.20
C LEU A 44 9.44 -2.49 -3.86
N LEU A 45 9.91 -1.82 -2.80
CA LEU A 45 9.32 -1.93 -1.47
C LEU A 45 7.91 -1.33 -1.44
N ALA A 46 7.70 -0.18 -2.06
CA ALA A 46 6.37 0.44 -2.19
C ALA A 46 5.40 -0.43 -3.00
N LEU A 47 5.87 -1.10 -4.06
CA LEU A 47 5.08 -2.07 -4.83
C LEU A 47 4.69 -3.29 -4.00
N GLY A 48 5.60 -3.80 -3.15
CA GLY A 48 5.31 -4.87 -2.20
C GLY A 48 4.24 -4.48 -1.16
N LEU A 49 4.34 -3.28 -0.60
CA LEU A 49 3.31 -2.74 0.30
C LEU A 49 1.97 -2.53 -0.39
N PHE A 50 1.99 -2.09 -1.65
CA PHE A 50 0.78 -1.90 -2.45
C PHE A 50 0.07 -3.22 -2.71
N THR A 51 0.79 -4.25 -3.16
CA THR A 51 0.23 -5.60 -3.39
C THR A 51 -0.29 -6.23 -2.10
N PHE A 52 0.42 -6.06 -0.98
CA PHE A 52 -0.06 -6.47 0.33
C PHE A 52 -1.36 -5.75 0.73
N GLY A 53 -1.43 -4.43 0.53
CA GLY A 53 -2.63 -3.63 0.76
C GLY A 53 -3.83 -4.09 -0.07
N VAL A 54 -3.63 -4.40 -1.36
CA VAL A 54 -4.69 -4.96 -2.23
C VAL A 54 -5.17 -6.31 -1.68
N GLY A 55 -4.26 -7.19 -1.27
CA GLY A 55 -4.58 -8.47 -0.64
C GLY A 55 -5.42 -8.31 0.62
N ALA A 56 -5.04 -7.40 1.51
CA ALA A 56 -5.78 -7.12 2.74
C ALA A 56 -7.21 -6.60 2.46
N VAL A 57 -7.37 -5.69 1.48
CA VAL A 57 -8.68 -5.14 1.11
C VAL A 57 -9.57 -6.18 0.41
N THR A 58 -8.99 -7.06 -0.40
CA THR A 58 -9.75 -8.11 -1.11
C THR A 58 -10.25 -9.20 -0.16
N VAL A 59 -9.46 -9.60 0.84
CA VAL A 59 -9.91 -10.52 1.89
C VAL A 59 -11.02 -9.90 2.73
N GLY A 60 -10.91 -8.61 3.09
CA GLY A 60 -11.95 -7.91 3.86
C GLY A 60 -13.28 -7.70 3.13
N ARG A 61 -13.35 -7.95 1.81
CA ARG A 61 -14.59 -7.87 0.99
C ARG A 61 -15.34 -9.21 0.86
N ARG A 62 -14.73 -10.35 1.19
CA ARG A 62 -15.38 -11.68 1.19
C ARG A 62 -15.95 -12.00 2.56
#